data_AF-A0A9X9G3Q3-F1
#
_entry.id   AF-A0A9X9G3Q3-F1
#
_cell.length_a   1.000
_cell.length_b   1.000
_cell.length_c   1.000
_cell.angle_alpha   90.00
_cell.angle_beta   90.00
_cell.angle_gamma   90.00
#
_symmetry.space_group_name_H-M   'P 1'
#
loop_
_entity.id
_entity.type
_entity.pdbx_description
1 polymer ?
#
loop_
_entity_poly.entity_id
_entity_poly.type
_entity_poly.pdbx_seq_one_letter_code
_entity_poly.pdbx_strand_id
1 'polypeptide(L)'
;MKARLFCAVVGVTLLSACVGDRLDQRYAPDIPITAHAKSNGDICIYPSPKENERLDTLYLSGDTDEKLIEVANQDLKKGICVTQEDYPFQENHIYSMRLNFVPIDKRRNLQDVSGSAFIAHFKVTKLNGVYEIENITQGSR
;
A
#
# COMPACT_ATOMS: atom_id res chain seq x y z
N MET A 1 -36.13 -27.26 -34.73
CA MET A 1 -34.98 -27.47 -33.80
C MET A 1 -33.74 -26.60 -34.10
N LYS A 2 -33.61 -25.94 -35.26
CA LYS A 2 -32.41 -25.11 -35.58
C LYS A 2 -32.32 -23.74 -34.87
N ALA A 3 -33.44 -23.08 -34.59
CA ALA A 3 -33.45 -21.73 -34.00
C ALA A 3 -33.03 -21.69 -32.52
N ARG A 4 -33.35 -22.73 -31.75
CA ARG A 4 -33.00 -22.82 -30.32
C ARG A 4 -31.51 -22.99 -30.09
N LEU A 5 -30.82 -23.65 -31.02
CA LEU A 5 -29.36 -23.85 -30.96
C LEU A 5 -28.60 -22.54 -31.20
N PHE A 6 -29.10 -21.70 -32.13
CA PHE A 6 -28.50 -20.40 -32.44
C PHE A 6 -28.57 -19.42 -31.25
N CYS A 7 -29.70 -19.36 -30.53
CA CYS A 7 -29.84 -18.53 -29.35
C CYS A 7 -28.90 -18.96 -28.20
N ALA A 8 -28.67 -20.27 -28.05
CA ALA A 8 -27.75 -20.77 -27.03
C ALA A 8 -26.29 -20.38 -27.32
N VAL A 9 -25.85 -20.47 -28.59
CA VAL A 9 -24.47 -20.11 -28.98
C VAL A 9 -24.21 -18.61 -28.80
N VAL A 10 -25.15 -17.74 -29.21
CA VAL A 10 -25.03 -16.28 -29.03
C VAL A 10 -25.03 -15.88 -27.55
N GLY A 11 -25.85 -16.54 -26.73
CA GLY A 11 -25.89 -16.31 -25.28
C GLY A 11 -24.58 -16.67 -24.58
N VAL A 12 -23.94 -17.77 -24.97
CA VAL A 12 -22.65 -18.20 -24.39
C VAL A 12 -21.51 -17.26 -24.82
N THR A 13 -21.51 -16.76 -26.07
CA THR A 13 -20.49 -15.81 -26.54
C THR A 13 -20.62 -14.41 -25.93
N LEU A 14 -21.83 -13.98 -25.54
CA LEU A 14 -22.05 -12.70 -24.87
C LEU A 14 -21.65 -12.76 -23.38
N LEU A 15 -21.79 -13.93 -22.74
CA LEU A 15 -21.34 -14.13 -21.35
C LEU A 15 -19.83 -14.33 -21.22
N SER A 16 -19.14 -14.76 -22.29
CA SER A 16 -17.68 -14.89 -22.32
C SER A 16 -16.95 -13.57 -22.54
N ALA A 17 -17.64 -12.45 -22.80
CA ALA A 17 -17.01 -11.13 -22.90
C ALA A 17 -16.70 -10.50 -21.53
N CYS A 18 -17.10 -11.15 -20.42
CA CYS A 18 -16.77 -10.75 -19.06
C CYS A 18 -15.57 -11.51 -18.47
N VAL A 19 -14.65 -12.04 -19.29
CA VAL A 19 -13.29 -12.33 -18.79
C VAL A 19 -12.59 -10.99 -18.72
N GLY A 20 -12.84 -10.25 -17.64
CA GLY A 20 -12.20 -8.98 -17.38
C GLY A 20 -10.69 -9.15 -17.53
N ASP A 21 -10.08 -8.31 -18.38
CA ASP A 21 -8.64 -8.23 -18.58
C ASP A 21 -7.89 -8.53 -17.30
N ARG A 22 -7.24 -9.70 -17.26
CA ARG A 22 -6.23 -10.15 -16.28
C ARG A 22 -5.95 -9.14 -15.16
N LEU A 23 -6.85 -9.08 -14.18
CA LEU A 23 -6.72 -8.21 -13.02
C LEU A 23 -5.43 -8.52 -12.25
N ASP A 24 -5.00 -9.77 -12.29
CA ASP A 24 -3.73 -10.29 -11.78
C ASP A 24 -2.50 -9.62 -12.42
N GLN A 25 -2.58 -9.18 -13.68
CA GLN A 25 -1.49 -8.48 -14.35
C GLN A 25 -1.38 -6.99 -14.01
N ARG A 26 -2.37 -6.43 -13.31
CA ARG A 26 -2.41 -5.01 -12.90
C ARG A 26 -2.02 -4.78 -11.44
N TYR A 27 -1.86 -5.86 -10.66
CA TYR A 27 -1.52 -5.76 -9.25
C TYR A 27 -0.01 -5.84 -9.07
N ALA A 28 0.61 -4.74 -8.63
CA ALA A 28 1.94 -4.78 -8.04
C ALA A 28 1.80 -5.17 -6.55
N PRO A 29 2.52 -6.21 -6.08
CA PRO A 29 2.47 -6.58 -4.68
C PRO A 29 3.08 -5.48 -3.80
N ASP A 30 2.52 -5.32 -2.59
CA ASP A 30 3.08 -4.42 -1.60
C ASP A 30 4.47 -4.92 -1.18
N ILE A 31 5.44 -4.01 -1.18
CA ILE A 31 6.84 -4.27 -0.82
C ILE A 31 6.98 -4.11 0.70
N PRO A 32 7.35 -5.15 1.44
CA PRO A 32 7.51 -5.03 2.89
C PRO A 32 8.67 -4.09 3.22
N ILE A 33 8.47 -3.21 4.19
CA ILE A 33 9.48 -2.29 4.71
C ILE A 33 9.41 -2.22 6.23
N THR A 34 10.56 -1.96 6.86
CA THR A 34 10.63 -1.72 8.30
C THR A 34 10.28 -0.27 8.63
N ALA A 35 9.45 -0.09 9.64
CA ALA A 35 9.27 1.19 10.30
C ALA A 35 10.38 1.43 11.34
N HIS A 36 10.59 2.69 11.67
CA HIS A 36 11.55 3.16 12.66
C HIS A 36 10.90 4.18 13.59
N ALA A 37 11.00 3.97 14.90
CA ALA A 37 10.56 4.94 15.89
C ALA A 37 11.67 5.96 16.16
N LYS A 38 11.30 7.24 16.22
CA LYS A 38 12.13 8.31 16.76
C LYS A 38 11.88 8.49 18.25
N SER A 39 12.82 9.10 18.94
CA SER A 39 12.73 9.35 20.39
C SER A 39 11.54 10.22 20.81
N ASN A 40 11.01 11.04 19.91
CA ASN A 40 9.83 11.87 20.12
C ASN A 40 8.49 11.13 19.85
N GLY A 41 8.55 9.86 19.47
CA GLY A 41 7.36 9.05 19.16
C GLY A 41 6.92 9.08 17.70
N ASP A 42 7.58 9.85 16.84
CA ASP A 42 7.28 9.81 15.40
C ASP A 42 7.70 8.46 14.81
N ILE A 43 6.89 7.93 13.89
CA ILE A 43 7.19 6.69 13.20
C ILE A 43 7.51 6.99 11.75
N CYS A 44 8.65 6.51 11.26
CA CYS A 44 9.17 6.78 9.93
C CYS A 44 9.41 5.51 9.12
N ILE A 45 9.26 5.61 7.80
CA ILE A 45 9.68 4.62 6.81
C ILE A 45 10.60 5.26 5.78
N TYR A 46 11.52 4.46 5.24
CA TYR A 46 12.56 4.90 4.30
C TYR A 46 12.44 4.13 2.98
N PRO A 47 11.42 4.42 2.16
CA PRO A 47 11.18 3.70 0.91
C PRO A 47 12.30 3.97 -0.11
N SER A 48 12.53 3.00 -0.99
CA SER A 48 13.41 3.14 -2.16
C SER A 48 12.58 2.89 -3.43
N PRO A 49 11.82 3.91 -3.90
CA PRO A 49 10.97 3.77 -5.08
C PRO A 49 11.80 3.69 -6.36
N LYS A 50 11.16 3.32 -7.47
CA LYS A 50 11.81 3.32 -8.79
C LYS A 50 12.09 4.75 -9.25
N GLU A 51 13.07 4.94 -10.13
CA GLU A 51 13.49 6.27 -10.63
C GLU A 51 12.35 7.08 -11.27
N ASN A 52 11.34 6.41 -11.85
CA ASN A 52 10.21 7.04 -12.55
C ASN A 52 8.93 7.08 -11.71
N GLU A 53 9.05 7.09 -10.40
CA GLU A 53 7.92 7.10 -9.46
C GLU A 53 7.96 8.34 -8.59
N ARG A 54 6.77 8.88 -8.31
CA ARG A 54 6.59 9.96 -7.33
C ARG A 54 5.74 9.48 -6.18
N LEU A 55 6.05 10.04 -5.01
CA LEU A 55 5.31 9.85 -3.79
C LEU A 55 3.88 10.38 -3.96
N ASP A 56 2.90 9.69 -3.39
CA ASP A 56 1.48 10.05 -3.51
C ASP A 56 0.84 10.17 -2.11
N THR A 57 0.39 9.04 -1.58
CA THR A 57 -0.42 8.97 -0.36
C THR A 57 0.17 7.99 0.64
N LEU A 58 0.01 8.31 1.91
CA LEU A 58 0.31 7.43 3.03
C LEU A 58 -1.01 7.05 3.70
N TYR A 59 -1.31 5.77 3.71
CA TYR A 59 -2.46 5.21 4.43
C TYR A 59 -1.98 4.54 5.70
N LEU A 60 -2.54 4.94 6.84
CA LEU A 60 -2.24 4.41 8.14
C LEU A 60 -3.51 3.78 8.72
N SER A 61 -3.39 2.56 9.21
CA SER A 61 -4.48 1.84 9.86
C SER A 61 -3.96 1.27 11.18
N GLY A 62 -4.71 1.52 12.24
CA GLY A 62 -4.56 0.87 13.54
C GLY A 62 -5.77 0.00 13.87
N ASP A 63 -5.77 -0.59 15.05
CA ASP A 63 -6.85 -1.50 15.49
C ASP A 63 -8.23 -0.81 15.57
N THR A 64 -8.27 0.52 15.75
CA THR A 64 -9.52 1.27 16.01
C THR A 64 -9.84 2.34 14.97
N ASP A 65 -8.89 2.72 14.14
CA ASP A 65 -9.00 3.88 13.26
C ASP A 65 -8.08 3.79 12.04
N GLU A 66 -8.38 4.62 11.04
CA GLU A 66 -7.67 4.69 9.78
C GLU A 66 -7.51 6.15 9.37
N LYS A 67 -6.39 6.48 8.76
CA LYS A 67 -6.09 7.82 8.28
C LYS A 67 -5.36 7.78 6.94
N LEU A 68 -5.81 8.62 6.02
CA LEU A 68 -5.11 8.91 4.77
C LEU A 68 -4.39 10.26 4.90
N ILE A 69 -3.10 10.29 4.61
CA ILE A 69 -2.24 11.46 4.70
C ILE A 69 -1.63 11.72 3.31
N GLU A 70 -1.81 12.92 2.78
CA GLU A 70 -1.15 13.34 1.55
C GLU A 70 0.31 13.67 1.84
N VAL A 71 1.23 12.98 1.15
CA VAL A 71 2.68 13.11 1.40
C VAL A 71 3.46 13.48 0.13
N ALA A 72 2.77 13.82 -0.96
CA ALA A 72 3.30 13.98 -2.33
C ALA A 72 4.49 14.95 -2.52
N ASN A 73 4.90 15.72 -1.50
CA ASN A 73 6.01 16.68 -1.55
C ASN A 73 7.09 16.46 -0.48
N GLN A 74 7.03 15.35 0.26
CA GLN A 74 8.04 15.06 1.29
C GLN A 74 9.35 14.57 0.67
N ASP A 75 10.47 14.96 1.30
CA ASP A 75 11.81 14.53 0.87
C ASP A 75 12.07 13.08 1.32
N LEU A 76 12.04 12.16 0.35
CA LEU A 76 12.27 10.73 0.58
C LEU A 76 13.59 10.43 1.28
N LYS A 77 14.64 11.26 1.10
CA LYS A 77 15.94 11.05 1.77
C LYS A 77 15.85 11.22 3.28
N LYS A 78 14.87 12.00 3.76
CA LYS A 78 14.63 12.20 5.20
C LYS A 78 13.72 11.13 5.79
N GLY A 79 13.18 10.24 4.95
CA GLY A 79 12.11 9.32 5.29
C GLY A 79 10.74 10.00 5.33
N ILE A 80 9.71 9.18 5.25
CA ILE A 80 8.32 9.61 5.43
C ILE A 80 7.95 9.30 6.86
N CYS A 81 7.69 10.35 7.64
CA CYS A 81 7.40 10.26 9.07
C CYS A 81 5.97 10.70 9.36
N VAL A 82 5.28 9.93 10.19
CA VAL A 82 4.02 10.32 10.80
C VAL A 82 4.31 10.81 12.20
N THR A 83 3.90 12.05 12.49
CA THR A 83 4.09 12.64 13.80
C THR A 83 3.00 12.21 14.77
N GLN A 84 3.25 12.34 16.07
CA GLN A 84 2.24 12.12 17.11
C GLN A 84 1.04 13.08 17.00
N GLU A 85 1.21 14.24 16.36
CA GLU A 85 0.12 15.18 16.08
C GLU A 85 -0.72 14.73 14.89
N ASP A 86 -0.07 14.19 13.85
CA ASP A 86 -0.77 13.63 12.69
C ASP A 86 -1.52 12.36 13.05
N TYR A 87 -0.93 11.49 13.87
CA TYR A 87 -1.57 10.28 14.32
C TYR A 87 -1.05 9.87 15.70
N PRO A 88 -1.90 9.89 16.74
CA PRO A 88 -1.47 9.64 18.11
C PRO A 88 -1.30 8.13 18.34
N PHE A 89 -0.10 7.62 18.07
CA PHE A 89 0.21 6.20 18.26
C PHE A 89 0.07 5.78 19.72
N GLN A 90 -0.66 4.69 19.94
CA GLN A 90 -0.91 4.12 21.26
C GLN A 90 -0.05 2.88 21.49
N GLU A 91 0.39 2.69 22.72
CA GLU A 91 1.15 1.51 23.12
C GLU A 91 0.29 0.24 22.99
N ASN A 92 0.96 -0.87 22.68
CA ASN A 92 0.39 -2.21 22.57
C ASN A 92 -0.61 -2.42 21.43
N HIS A 93 -0.69 -1.51 20.48
CA HIS A 93 -1.52 -1.62 19.28
C HIS A 93 -0.68 -1.96 18.05
N ILE A 94 -1.30 -2.67 17.11
CA ILE A 94 -0.69 -3.02 15.83
C ILE A 94 -1.12 -1.98 14.79
N TYR A 95 -0.16 -1.54 14.01
CA TYR A 95 -0.35 -0.57 12.95
C TYR A 95 0.13 -1.11 11.62
N SER A 96 -0.55 -0.67 10.56
CA SER A 96 -0.20 -0.89 9.17
C SER A 96 -0.02 0.46 8.50
N MET A 97 1.18 0.73 8.01
CA MET A 97 1.51 1.96 7.32
C MET A 97 1.88 1.63 5.87
N ARG A 98 1.01 2.02 4.94
CA ARG A 98 1.12 1.74 3.51
C ARG A 98 1.37 3.03 2.75
N LEU A 99 2.51 3.09 2.06
CA LEU A 99 2.93 4.23 1.27
C LEU A 99 2.81 3.93 -0.21
N ASN A 100 2.05 4.75 -0.92
CA ASN A 100 1.81 4.62 -2.34
C ASN A 100 2.72 5.54 -3.14
N PHE A 101 3.21 5.00 -4.25
CA PHE A 101 3.84 5.75 -5.33
C PHE A 101 3.02 5.63 -6.60
N VAL A 102 3.14 6.64 -7.46
CA VAL A 102 2.53 6.64 -8.79
C VAL A 102 3.60 6.92 -9.85
N PRO A 103 3.50 6.33 -11.06
CA PRO A 103 4.42 6.64 -12.16
C PRO A 103 4.39 8.12 -12.57
N ILE A 104 5.54 8.70 -12.90
CA ILE A 104 5.65 10.08 -13.40
C ILE A 104 5.29 10.14 -14.88
N ASP A 105 5.89 9.28 -15.71
CA ASP A 105 5.58 9.22 -17.15
C ASP A 105 4.35 8.36 -17.48
N LYS A 106 3.69 8.71 -18.60
CA LYS A 106 2.60 7.89 -19.14
C LYS A 106 3.13 6.62 -19.83
N ARG A 107 2.86 5.49 -19.17
CA ARG A 107 2.40 4.17 -19.67
C ARG A 107 3.11 3.57 -20.88
N ARG A 108 4.03 2.62 -20.65
CA ARG A 108 4.50 1.65 -21.67
C ARG A 108 4.07 0.19 -21.40
N ASN A 109 4.02 -0.26 -20.15
CA ASN A 109 3.56 -1.61 -19.78
C ASN A 109 2.38 -1.60 -18.80
N LEU A 110 1.60 -2.69 -18.80
CA LEU A 110 0.46 -2.90 -17.91
C LEU A 110 0.84 -3.11 -16.43
N GLN A 111 2.03 -3.64 -16.14
CA GLN A 111 2.55 -3.76 -14.76
C GLN A 111 3.08 -2.42 -14.23
N ASP A 112 3.54 -1.53 -15.12
CA ASP A 112 3.92 -0.15 -14.78
C ASP A 112 2.67 0.74 -14.59
N VAL A 113 1.46 0.17 -14.63
CA VAL A 113 0.20 0.89 -14.37
C VAL A 113 0.00 1.16 -12.88
N SER A 114 0.49 0.28 -12.03
CA SER A 114 0.50 0.42 -10.58
C SER A 114 1.92 0.81 -10.14
N GLY A 115 2.08 2.01 -9.57
CA GLY A 115 3.34 2.36 -8.93
C GLY A 115 3.61 1.48 -7.71
N SER A 116 4.84 1.49 -7.23
CA SER A 116 5.23 0.72 -6.06
C SER A 116 4.42 1.14 -4.83
N ALA A 117 4.05 0.16 -4.01
CA ALA A 117 3.50 0.41 -2.69
C ALA A 117 4.41 -0.26 -1.66
N PHE A 118 4.75 0.45 -0.59
CA PHE A 118 5.55 -0.07 0.51
C PHE A 118 4.68 -0.21 1.74
N ILE A 119 4.76 -1.33 2.44
CA ILE A 119 3.93 -1.59 3.62
C ILE A 119 4.79 -1.98 4.82
N ALA A 120 4.58 -1.29 5.93
CA ALA A 120 5.16 -1.61 7.22
C ALA A 120 4.07 -2.06 8.18
N HIS A 121 4.26 -3.21 8.80
CA HIS A 121 3.47 -3.63 9.94
C HIS A 121 4.33 -3.56 11.19
N PHE A 122 3.83 -2.90 12.22
CA PHE A 122 4.59 -2.75 13.47
C PHE A 122 3.64 -2.64 14.65
N LYS A 123 4.11 -3.10 15.80
CA LYS A 123 3.47 -2.86 17.08
C LYS A 123 4.21 -1.75 17.80
N VAL A 124 3.49 -0.77 18.33
CA VAL A 124 4.10 0.28 19.16
C VAL A 124 4.24 -0.23 20.59
N THR A 125 5.43 -0.09 21.14
CA THR A 125 5.77 -0.45 22.51
C THR A 125 6.34 0.77 23.23
N LYS A 126 6.41 0.71 24.58
CA LYS A 126 7.18 1.69 25.35
C LYS A 126 8.20 0.98 26.21
N LEU A 127 9.46 1.36 26.06
CA LEU A 127 10.53 0.91 26.93
C LEU A 127 11.02 2.12 27.73
N ASN A 128 10.88 2.07 29.06
CA ASN A 128 11.27 3.16 29.96
C ASN A 128 10.67 4.54 29.60
N GLY A 129 9.46 4.57 29.06
CA GLY A 129 8.76 5.80 28.65
C GLY A 129 9.15 6.34 27.27
N VAL A 130 10.08 5.70 26.56
CA VAL A 130 10.43 6.01 25.17
C VAL A 130 9.62 5.13 24.23
N TYR A 131 9.09 5.70 23.16
CA TYR A 131 8.41 4.95 22.11
C TYR A 131 9.41 4.05 21.37
N GLU A 132 9.11 2.76 21.36
CA GLU A 132 9.79 1.76 20.56
C GLU A 132 8.77 1.07 19.65
N ILE A 133 9.26 0.32 18.68
CA ILE A 133 8.40 -0.49 17.80
C ILE A 133 8.97 -1.87 17.58
N GLU A 134 8.08 -2.84 17.48
CA GLU A 134 8.36 -4.20 17.06
C GLU A 134 7.87 -4.37 15.63
N ASN A 135 8.78 -4.54 14.66
CA ASN A 135 8.42 -4.76 13.26
C ASN A 135 7.89 -6.18 13.07
N ILE A 136 6.70 -6.29 12.48
CA ILE A 136 6.03 -7.56 12.22
C ILE A 136 6.26 -7.91 10.75
N THR A 137 7.09 -8.90 10.48
CA THR A 137 7.22 -9.45 9.13
C THR A 137 6.01 -10.35 8.85
N GLN A 138 5.11 -9.89 7.99
CA GLN A 138 4.13 -10.82 7.39
C GLN A 138 4.92 -11.77 6.49
N GLY A 139 5.17 -12.99 6.98
CA GLY A 139 5.72 -14.07 6.16
C GLY A 139 4.84 -14.25 4.93
N SER A 140 5.46 -14.16 3.75
CA SER A 140 4.85 -14.43 2.45
C SER A 140 3.98 -15.67 2.55
N ARG A 141 2.66 -15.50 2.42
CA ARG A 141 1.77 -16.62 2.10
C ARG A 141 1.89 -16.95 0.63
#